data_AF-A0A7J9XT98-F1
#
_entry.id   AF-A0A7J9XT98-F1
#
_cell.length_a   1.000
_cell.length_b   1.000
_cell.length_c   1.000
_cell.angle_alpha   90.00
_cell.angle_beta   90.00
_cell.angle_gamma   90.00
#
_symmetry.space_group_name_H-M   'P 1'
#
loop_
_entity.id
_entity.type
_entity.pdbx_description
1 polymer ?
#
loop_
_entity_poly.entity_id
_entity_poly.type
_entity_poly.pdbx_seq_one_letter_code
_entity_poly.pdbx_strand_id
1 'polypeptide(L)'
;MRTRFGAVQTLAGQLDRLVAIAGLDGVELGIVPFASALPVFPIGSFALNDDFVFVEALTGEQRLDEPEEVAAYLKAFELLCEVALTGADAVTLIQRVAAELGGEQPD
;
A
#
# COMPACT_ATOMS: atom_id res chain seq x y z
N MET A 1 9.66 -1.48 -10.98
CA MET A 1 8.95 -2.43 -10.07
C MET A 1 9.90 -3.56 -9.66
N ARG A 2 10.01 -3.93 -8.37
CA ARG A 2 11.04 -4.89 -7.89
C ARG A 2 10.66 -6.37 -7.98
N THR A 3 9.38 -6.69 -7.89
CA THR A 3 8.84 -8.06 -7.99
C THR A 3 7.66 -8.03 -8.92
N ARG A 4 7.59 -8.94 -9.91
CA ARG A 4 6.55 -8.96 -10.94
C ARG A 4 5.75 -10.24 -10.83
N PHE A 5 4.44 -10.11 -10.65
CA PHE A 5 3.49 -11.22 -10.71
C PHE A 5 2.47 -10.93 -11.81
N GLY A 6 2.54 -11.70 -12.90
CA GLY A 6 1.69 -11.50 -14.08
C GLY A 6 2.38 -10.72 -15.21
N ALA A 7 1.63 -10.48 -16.29
CA ALA A 7 2.14 -9.81 -17.48
C ALA A 7 2.30 -8.30 -17.25
N VAL A 8 3.26 -7.69 -17.96
CA VAL A 8 3.53 -6.23 -17.90
C VAL A 8 2.26 -5.41 -18.14
N GLN A 9 1.42 -5.81 -19.11
CA GLN A 9 0.16 -5.10 -19.40
C GLN A 9 -0.82 -5.14 -18.23
N THR A 10 -0.90 -6.27 -17.51
CA THR A 10 -1.74 -6.38 -16.30
C THR A 10 -1.23 -5.46 -15.20
N LEU A 11 0.08 -5.45 -14.96
CA LEU A 11 0.71 -4.60 -13.94
C LEU A 11 0.53 -3.11 -14.26
N ALA A 12 0.67 -2.71 -15.53
CA ALA A 12 0.41 -1.35 -15.97
C ALA A 12 -1.05 -0.95 -15.71
N GLY A 13 -2.01 -1.79 -16.08
CA GLY A 13 -3.43 -1.54 -15.82
C GLY A 13 -3.78 -1.46 -14.32
N GLN A 14 -3.08 -2.22 -13.46
CA GLN A 14 -3.22 -2.11 -12.01
C GLN A 14 -2.72 -0.75 -11.48
N LEU A 15 -1.57 -0.28 -11.98
CA LEU A 15 -1.04 1.04 -11.61
C LEU A 15 -1.96 2.18 -12.08
N ASP A 16 -2.50 2.09 -13.30
CA ASP A 16 -3.49 3.04 -13.80
C ASP A 16 -4.75 3.08 -12.92
N ARG A 17 -5.20 1.91 -12.46
CA ARG A 17 -6.34 1.83 -11.54
C ARG A 17 -6.04 2.50 -10.19
N LEU A 18 -4.84 2.37 -9.65
CA LEU A 18 -4.44 3.06 -8.42
C LEU A 18 -4.46 4.58 -8.58
N VAL A 19 -3.99 5.11 -9.72
CA VAL A 19 -4.07 6.56 -10.02
C VAL A 19 -5.53 7.01 -10.06
N ALA A 20 -6.42 6.25 -10.70
CA ALA A 20 -7.83 6.59 -10.75
C ALA A 20 -8.50 6.60 -9.36
N ILE A 21 -8.12 5.67 -8.48
CA ILE A 21 -8.65 5.58 -7.11
C ILE A 21 -8.15 6.75 -6.24
N ALA A 22 -6.92 7.21 -6.44
CA ALA A 22 -6.35 8.34 -5.70
C ALA A 22 -7.11 9.67 -5.93
N GLY A 23 -7.96 9.76 -6.96
CA GLY A 23 -8.80 10.93 -7.25
C GLY A 23 -10.23 10.84 -6.70
N LEU A 24 -10.60 9.78 -5.97
CA LEU A 24 -11.94 9.63 -5.41
C LEU A 24 -12.08 10.41 -4.09
N ASP A 25 -13.24 11.04 -3.91
CA ASP A 25 -13.59 11.66 -2.64
C ASP A 25 -13.64 10.61 -1.52
N GLY A 26 -13.03 10.93 -0.37
CA GLY A 26 -12.96 10.03 0.78
C GLY A 26 -11.89 8.94 0.69
N VAL A 27 -11.01 8.98 -0.31
CA VAL A 27 -9.87 8.07 -0.43
C VAL A 27 -8.57 8.84 -0.34
N GLU A 28 -7.67 8.42 0.54
CA GLU A 28 -6.28 8.84 0.54
C GLU A 28 -5.39 7.64 0.22
N LEU A 29 -4.60 7.75 -0.86
CA LEU A 29 -3.65 6.73 -1.26
C LEU A 29 -2.24 7.11 -0.79
N GLY A 30 -1.69 6.31 0.13
CA GLY A 30 -0.31 6.40 0.57
C GLY A 30 0.57 5.29 -0.01
N ILE A 31 1.80 5.62 -0.41
CA ILE A 31 2.80 4.67 -0.88
C ILE A 31 4.08 4.85 -0.08
N VAL A 32 4.55 3.80 0.60
CA VAL A 32 5.85 3.80 1.27
C VAL A 32 6.94 3.40 0.27
N PRO A 33 7.85 4.30 -0.12
CA PRO A 33 8.93 3.97 -1.05
C PRO A 33 9.91 2.98 -0.45
N PHE A 34 10.46 2.09 -1.28
CA PHE A 34 11.49 1.12 -0.85
C PHE A 34 12.79 1.76 -0.32
N ALA A 35 13.01 3.05 -0.56
CA ALA A 35 14.17 3.78 -0.08
C ALA A 35 13.95 4.42 1.31
N SER A 36 12.71 4.42 1.82
CA SER A 36 12.40 4.98 3.13
C SER A 36 12.97 4.13 4.25
N ALA A 37 13.51 4.77 5.28
CA ALA A 37 13.81 4.11 6.54
C ALA A 37 12.49 3.83 7.26
N LEU A 38 12.15 2.54 7.41
CA LEU A 38 10.88 2.14 8.01
C LEU A 38 10.90 2.36 9.53
N PRO A 39 9.96 3.16 10.08
CA PRO A 39 9.88 3.41 11.52
C PRO A 39 9.28 2.23 12.30
N VAL A 40 8.57 1.34 11.60
CA VAL A 40 7.99 0.11 12.13
C VAL A 40 8.13 -0.99 11.09
N PHE A 41 8.31 -2.23 11.53
CA PHE A 41 8.36 -3.38 10.63
C PHE A 41 6.93 -3.74 10.19
N PRO A 42 6.60 -3.74 8.88
CA PRO A 42 5.25 -4.05 8.40
C PRO A 42 5.01 -5.57 8.47
N ILE A 43 4.39 -6.03 9.55
CA ILE A 43 4.01 -7.44 9.72
C ILE A 43 2.67 -7.67 9.03
N GLY A 44 2.71 -8.21 7.81
CA GLY A 44 1.52 -8.59 7.05
C GLY A 44 0.60 -7.44 6.64
N SER A 45 -0.50 -7.78 5.96
CA SER A 45 -1.60 -6.87 5.66
C SER A 45 -2.61 -6.86 6.82
N PHE A 46 -3.17 -5.69 7.10
CA PHE A 46 -4.28 -5.53 8.01
C PHE A 46 -5.26 -4.46 7.52
N ALA A 47 -6.51 -4.56 7.97
CA ALA A 47 -7.54 -3.55 7.77
C ALA A 47 -8.02 -3.03 9.12
N LEU A 48 -7.80 -1.74 9.37
CA LEU A 48 -8.20 -1.07 10.61
C LEU A 48 -9.59 -0.46 10.43
N ASN A 49 -10.47 -0.70 11.40
CA ASN A 49 -11.74 -0.01 11.58
C ASN A 49 -11.73 0.67 12.95
N ASP A 50 -12.74 1.49 13.24
CA ASP A 50 -12.80 2.29 14.46
C ASP A 50 -12.60 1.45 15.75
N ASP A 51 -13.24 0.27 15.82
CA ASP A 51 -13.28 -0.56 17.02
C ASP A 51 -12.59 -1.92 16.87
N PHE A 52 -12.04 -2.26 15.69
CA PHE A 52 -11.44 -3.57 15.45
C PHE A 52 -10.46 -3.58 14.28
N VAL A 53 -9.60 -4.58 14.24
CA VAL A 53 -8.64 -4.85 13.17
C VAL A 53 -8.91 -6.22 12.57
N PHE A 54 -8.85 -6.32 11.25
CA PHE A 54 -8.70 -7.60 10.56
C PHE A 54 -7.24 -7.82 10.16
N VAL A 55 -6.70 -8.98 10.48
CA VAL A 55 -5.34 -9.39 10.11
C VAL A 55 -5.44 -10.62 9.23
N GLU A 56 -4.87 -10.55 8.03
CA GLU A 56 -4.79 -11.70 7.14
C GLU A 56 -3.64 -12.62 7.57
N ALA A 57 -3.96 -13.87 7.88
CA ALA A 57 -2.97 -14.92 8.10
C ALA A 57 -3.12 -16.02 7.04
N LEU A 58 -2.06 -16.82 6.87
CA LEU A 58 -2.04 -17.92 5.91
C LEU A 58 -3.24 -18.88 6.06
N THR A 59 -3.71 -19.07 7.28
CA THR A 59 -4.77 -20.03 7.62
C THR A 59 -6.15 -19.40 7.70
N GLY A 60 -6.29 -18.09 7.46
CA GLY A 60 -7.54 -17.37 7.55
C GLY A 60 -7.38 -15.96 8.10
N GLU A 61 -8.49 -15.25 8.18
CA GLU A 61 -8.57 -13.90 8.74
C GLU A 61 -8.81 -13.96 10.26
N GLN A 62 -8.10 -13.12 11.01
CA GLN A 62 -8.31 -12.91 12.44
C GLN A 62 -8.93 -11.53 12.68
N ARG A 63 -9.98 -11.48 13.51
CA ARG A 63 -10.58 -10.24 14.00
C ARG A 63 -10.07 -9.99 15.41
N LEU A 64 -9.48 -8.82 15.63
CA LEU A 64 -9.00 -8.34 16.93
C LEU A 64 -9.84 -7.13 17.34
N ASP A 65 -10.50 -7.19 18.49
CA ASP A 65 -11.36 -6.14 19.03
C ASP A 65 -10.97 -5.70 20.45
N GLU A 66 -9.88 -6.25 20.99
CA GLU A 66 -9.32 -5.78 22.25
C GLU A 66 -8.70 -4.37 22.06
N PRO A 67 -9.08 -3.36 22.88
CA PRO A 67 -8.66 -1.97 22.65
C PRO A 67 -7.15 -1.75 22.58
N GLU A 68 -6.37 -2.51 23.36
CA GLU A 68 -4.90 -2.43 23.34
C GLU A 68 -4.31 -2.95 22.02
N GLU A 69 -4.92 -3.98 21.42
CA GLU A 69 -4.51 -4.49 20.11
C GLU A 69 -4.84 -3.49 19.02
N VAL A 70 -6.07 -2.96 19.00
CA VAL A 70 -6.49 -1.93 18.03
C VAL A 70 -5.57 -0.72 18.10
N ALA A 71 -5.25 -0.23 19.31
CA ALA A 71 -4.34 0.90 19.50
C ALA A 71 -2.91 0.62 18.99
N ALA A 72 -2.41 -0.61 19.12
CA ALA A 72 -1.10 -0.99 18.60
C ALA A 72 -1.04 -0.96 17.08
N TYR A 73 -2.08 -1.48 16.40
CA TYR A 73 -2.18 -1.43 14.93
C TYR A 73 -2.38 0.00 14.41
N LEU A 74 -3.20 0.81 15.08
CA LEU A 74 -3.35 2.23 14.73
C LEU A 74 -2.00 2.96 14.80
N LYS A 75 -1.23 2.77 15.88
CA LYS A 75 0.10 3.38 16.01
C LYS A 75 1.06 2.91 14.91
N ALA A 76 1.03 1.63 14.55
CA ALA A 76 1.86 1.11 13.45
C ALA A 76 1.45 1.73 12.10
N PHE A 77 0.15 1.87 11.85
CA PHE A 77 -0.40 2.54 10.67
C PHE A 77 0.06 4.00 10.58
N GLU A 78 -0.09 4.77 11.66
CA GLU A 78 0.32 6.17 11.72
C GLU A 78 1.81 6.35 11.43
N LEU A 79 2.67 5.49 12.01
CA LEU A 79 4.10 5.50 11.73
C LEU A 79 4.43 5.22 10.25
N LEU A 80 3.68 4.32 9.60
CA LEU A 80 3.86 4.09 8.16
C LEU A 80 3.38 5.29 7.33
N CYS A 81 2.31 5.96 7.74
CA CYS A 81 1.83 7.19 7.11
C CYS A 81 2.86 8.31 7.16
N GLU A 82 3.64 8.44 8.24
CA GLU A 82 4.70 9.46 8.36
C GLU A 82 5.78 9.37 7.26
N VAL A 83 6.00 8.17 6.71
CA VAL A 83 7.01 7.93 5.66
C VAL A 83 6.41 7.61 4.30
N ALA A 84 5.08 7.68 4.17
CA ALA A 84 4.37 7.47 2.93
C ALA A 84 4.34 8.75 2.09
N LEU A 85 4.48 8.59 0.77
CA LEU A 85 4.10 9.63 -0.18
C LEU A 85 2.59 9.56 -0.36
N THR A 86 1.91 10.71 -0.35
CA THR A 86 0.46 10.83 -0.57
C THR A 86 0.18 11.84 -1.68
N GLY A 87 -1.08 11.94 -2.11
CA GLY A 87 -1.53 12.91 -3.11
C GLY A 87 -0.72 12.88 -4.41
N ALA A 88 -0.27 14.06 -4.85
CA ALA A 88 0.45 14.22 -6.12
C ALA A 88 1.79 13.47 -6.16
N ASP A 89 2.47 13.33 -5.01
CA ASP A 89 3.76 12.64 -4.93
C ASP A 89 3.59 11.12 -5.10
N ALA A 90 2.53 10.55 -4.52
CA ALA A 90 2.15 9.15 -4.73
C ALA A 90 1.81 8.87 -6.20
N VAL A 91 1.00 9.74 -6.82
CA VAL A 91 0.63 9.62 -8.25
C VAL A 91 1.85 9.74 -9.14
N THR A 92 2.75 10.69 -8.86
CA THR A 92 4.02 10.86 -9.60
C THR A 92 4.88 9.61 -9.50
N LEU A 93 5.00 9.01 -8.31
CA LEU A 93 5.73 7.76 -8.12
C LEU A 93 5.11 6.62 -8.94
N ILE A 94 3.79 6.46 -8.94
CA ILE A 94 3.09 5.43 -9.73
C ILE A 94 3.37 5.61 -11.22
N GLN A 95 3.21 6.82 -11.75
CA GLN A 95 3.43 7.12 -13.16
C GLN A 95 4.88 6.84 -13.58
N ARG A 96 5.86 7.18 -12.73
CA ARG A 96 7.27 6.85 -12.99
C ARG A 96 7.47 5.33 -13.11
N VAL A 97 6.92 4.57 -12.16
CA VAL A 97 7.04 3.10 -12.17
C VAL A 97 6.32 2.46 -13.37
N ALA A 98 5.17 3.02 -13.79
CA ALA A 98 4.46 2.57 -14.98
C ALA A 98 5.29 2.82 -16.26
N ALA A 99 5.94 3.97 -16.37
CA ALA A 99 6.83 4.28 -17.49
C ALA A 99 8.06 3.35 -17.54
N GLU A 100 8.67 3.06 -16.38
CA GLU A 100 9.76 2.08 -16.26
C GLU A 100 9.32 0.68 -16.74
N LEU A 101 8.12 0.24 -16.36
CA LEU A 101 7.56 -1.05 -16.78
C LEU A 101 7.35 -1.14 -18.30
N GLY A 102 6.96 -0.05 -18.96
CA GLY A 102 6.77 0.00 -20.41
C GLY A 102 8.06 0.11 -21.22
N GLY A 103 9.16 0.55 -20.59
CA GLY A 103 10.48 0.69 -21.23
C GLY A 103 11.30 -0.61 -21.27
N GLU A 104 10.98 -1.59 -20.43
CA GLU A 104 11.56 -2.93 -20.47
C GLU A 104 10.80 -3.78 -21.50
N GLN A 105 11.21 -3.67 -22.76
CA GLN A 105 10.78 -4.58 -23.82
C GLN A 105 11.30 -6.00 -23.50
N PRO A 106 10.49 -7.06 -23.63
CA PRO A 106 10.93 -8.41 -23.29
C PRO A 106 12.00 -8.89 -24.27
N ASP A 107 13.10 -9.42 -23.75
CA ASP A 107 14.03 -10.29 -24.48
C ASP A 107 13.32 -11.57 -24.97
#